data_AF-A0A8T1P6C9-F1
#
_entry.id   AF-A0A8T1P6C9-F1
#
_cell.length_a   1.000
_cell.length_b   1.000
_cell.length_c   1.000
_cell.angle_alpha   90.00
_cell.angle_beta   90.00
_cell.angle_gamma   90.00
#
_symmetry.space_group_name_H-M   'P 1'
#
loop_
_entity.id
_entity.type
_entity.pdbx_description
1 polymer ?
#
loop_
_entity_poly.entity_id
_entity_poly.type
_entity_poly.pdbx_seq_one_letter_code
_entity_poly.pdbx_strand_id
1 'polypeptide(L)'
;MAKYNQNLCAFILVVVFFSWVLLLHSAETEYVSAVGDPGMRRDGLRVAIESWNQCNEVGQEVPSLGSPRAADCFDIYNTTTAPVFGNSYGLVHKVTEEDNRLGVGDVFLGVQPDALFDVDLYAAGKELYLGSKCQVEDTPNPWQFWMIMLKSGNMDTFNSPCPKNGYKVRSFGPDSRFPCFGKGCMNQPTINHDYTNSEGPNSITLKGRFYGSWDLDADLSKGLVGNISYHSVTWEKEIGKGSWVFHHVLRTSTKYPWLMLYLRSDATHGLSGGYHYPGRGMSKIIPESPNFKVRFTLNVIKGGGQKSQFYLMDMGSCWKNDGRPCDGDVTSDVTRYSEMIINPETKRYCNSDDIRHCPPYHTYPNGTRVYRNDTARFPYAAYHMHCSPGNGEQIELPYAMCDQFSNPQPQEILQILPHPVWGDYGYPTKFGEGWVGDPRTWELDVGRLSQSLYFYQDPGTPPARRQWTSIDLGTEIYKDPDQVAEWTVTDFDIHVPKQRRH
;
A
#
# COMPACT_ATOMS: atom_id res chain seq x y z
N MET A 1 -55.31 11.51 49.24
CA MET A 1 -54.62 10.39 48.55
C MET A 1 -54.38 10.59 47.05
N ALA A 2 -54.95 11.61 46.37
CA ALA A 2 -54.75 11.77 44.92
C ALA A 2 -53.50 12.57 44.49
N LYS A 3 -52.90 13.40 45.37
CA LYS A 3 -51.71 14.22 45.02
C LYS A 3 -50.36 13.49 45.09
N TYR A 4 -50.31 12.30 45.71
CA TYR A 4 -49.05 11.54 45.83
C TYR A 4 -48.76 10.67 44.60
N ASN A 5 -49.78 10.32 43.80
CA ASN A 5 -49.64 9.47 42.61
C ASN A 5 -49.14 10.20 41.36
N GLN A 6 -49.37 11.50 41.22
CA GLN A 6 -48.90 12.26 40.05
C GLN A 6 -47.37 12.44 40.03
N ASN A 7 -46.76 12.64 41.21
CA ASN A 7 -45.30 12.79 41.31
C ASN A 7 -44.57 11.46 41.09
N LEU A 8 -45.17 10.33 41.46
CA LEU A 8 -44.58 9.01 41.25
C LEU A 8 -44.56 8.62 39.76
N CYS A 9 -45.66 8.89 39.02
CA CYS A 9 -45.72 8.64 37.58
C CYS A 9 -44.75 9.53 36.79
N ALA A 10 -44.59 10.79 37.17
CA ALA A 10 -43.61 11.69 36.55
C ALA A 10 -42.17 11.22 36.79
N PHE A 11 -41.86 10.73 37.99
CA PHE A 11 -40.52 10.22 38.32
C PHE A 11 -40.20 8.92 37.57
N ILE A 12 -41.17 8.00 37.43
CA ILE A 12 -41.02 6.77 36.65
C ILE A 12 -40.83 7.08 35.17
N LEU A 13 -41.58 8.02 34.60
CA LEU A 13 -41.39 8.45 33.21
C LEU A 13 -40.02 9.07 32.95
N VAL A 14 -39.50 9.89 33.88
CA VAL A 14 -38.15 10.46 33.77
C VAL A 14 -37.07 9.38 33.86
N VAL A 15 -37.19 8.42 34.78
CA VAL A 15 -36.23 7.31 34.90
C VAL A 15 -36.28 6.38 33.68
N VAL A 16 -37.46 6.08 33.14
CA VAL A 16 -37.61 5.29 31.90
C VAL A 16 -37.03 6.06 30.71
N PHE A 17 -37.25 7.36 30.60
CA PHE A 17 -36.69 8.19 29.53
C PHE A 17 -35.16 8.29 29.62
N PHE A 18 -34.59 8.48 30.82
CA PHE A 18 -33.13 8.47 31.02
C PHE A 18 -32.52 7.09 30.79
N SER A 19 -33.20 6.00 31.17
CA SER A 19 -32.73 4.64 30.87
C SER A 19 -32.81 4.30 29.38
N TRP A 20 -33.79 4.83 28.64
CA TRP A 20 -33.86 4.73 27.17
C TRP A 20 -32.80 5.60 26.46
N VAL A 21 -32.52 6.80 26.97
CA VAL A 21 -31.44 7.66 26.46
C VAL A 21 -30.05 7.07 26.76
N LEU A 22 -29.88 6.38 27.90
CA LEU A 22 -28.67 5.62 28.22
C LEU A 22 -28.55 4.31 27.43
N LEU A 23 -29.66 3.63 27.13
CA LEU A 23 -29.69 2.45 26.23
C LEU A 23 -29.46 2.81 24.74
N LEU A 24 -29.68 4.07 24.36
CA LEU A 24 -29.34 4.60 23.02
C LEU A 24 -27.84 4.91 22.85
N HIS A 25 -27.01 4.75 23.89
CA HIS A 25 -25.58 5.14 23.90
C HIS A 25 -24.59 4.01 24.21
N SER A 26 -24.87 2.77 23.81
CA SER A 26 -23.83 1.73 23.67
C SER A 26 -24.27 0.64 22.70
N ALA A 27 -24.61 1.03 21.47
CA ALA A 27 -24.54 0.04 20.41
C ALA A 27 -23.06 -0.01 20.00
N GLU A 28 -22.33 -1.04 20.47
CA GLU A 28 -21.01 -1.35 19.93
C GLU A 28 -21.10 -1.29 18.41
N THR A 29 -20.26 -0.46 17.80
CA THR A 29 -20.19 -0.37 16.35
C THR A 29 -19.59 -1.69 15.89
N GLU A 30 -20.42 -2.58 15.38
CA GLU A 30 -19.98 -3.85 14.82
C GLU A 30 -19.06 -3.55 13.63
N TYR A 31 -17.86 -4.14 13.62
CA TYR A 31 -16.91 -4.02 12.51
C TYR A 31 -16.96 -5.27 11.64
N VAL A 32 -16.73 -5.09 10.33
CA VAL A 32 -16.56 -6.17 9.36
C VAL A 32 -15.23 -5.99 8.64
N SER A 33 -14.68 -7.08 8.12
CA SER A 33 -13.49 -7.00 7.28
C SER A 33 -13.83 -6.37 5.92
N ALA A 34 -13.00 -5.41 5.53
CA ALA A 34 -13.01 -4.76 4.22
C ALA A 34 -12.21 -5.54 3.17
N VAL A 35 -11.40 -6.52 3.57
CA VAL A 35 -10.61 -7.37 2.67
C VAL A 35 -11.34 -8.68 2.38
N GLY A 36 -11.05 -9.26 1.22
CA GLY A 36 -11.59 -10.54 0.79
C GLY A 36 -11.01 -11.76 1.51
N ASP A 37 -9.80 -11.64 2.04
CA ASP A 37 -9.10 -12.68 2.80
C ASP A 37 -8.73 -12.17 4.22
N PRO A 38 -9.72 -12.06 5.14
CA PRO A 38 -9.51 -11.48 6.47
C PRO A 38 -8.45 -12.23 7.27
N GLY A 39 -7.40 -11.50 7.68
CA GLY A 39 -6.28 -12.07 8.41
C GLY A 39 -5.43 -13.02 7.59
N MET A 40 -5.53 -13.00 6.25
CA MET A 40 -4.81 -13.89 5.33
C MET A 40 -5.04 -15.39 5.65
N ARG A 41 -6.27 -15.77 5.97
CA ARG A 41 -6.60 -17.09 6.52
C ARG A 41 -7.12 -18.08 5.50
N ARG A 42 -7.46 -17.66 4.28
CA ARG A 42 -7.95 -18.56 3.23
C ARG A 42 -6.83 -19.51 2.80
N ASP A 43 -7.12 -20.78 2.59
CA ASP A 43 -6.10 -21.73 2.09
C ASP A 43 -5.81 -21.55 0.59
N GLY A 44 -6.82 -21.28 -0.23
CA GLY A 44 -6.61 -20.95 -1.64
C GLY A 44 -6.11 -19.51 -1.81
N LEU A 45 -4.79 -19.30 -1.83
CA LEU A 45 -4.18 -17.98 -1.93
C LEU A 45 -4.49 -17.31 -3.27
N ARG A 46 -4.49 -15.98 -3.24
CA ARG A 46 -4.49 -15.10 -4.41
C ARG A 46 -3.43 -14.04 -4.21
N VAL A 47 -2.37 -14.10 -4.99
CA VAL A 47 -1.28 -13.13 -4.95
C VAL A 47 -0.94 -12.72 -6.38
N ALA A 48 -0.69 -11.43 -6.58
CA ALA A 48 -0.13 -10.91 -7.80
C ALA A 48 1.13 -10.12 -7.50
N ILE A 49 1.94 -9.92 -8.53
CA ILE A 49 3.12 -9.08 -8.50
C ILE A 49 3.08 -8.10 -9.66
N GLU A 50 3.46 -6.89 -9.35
CA GLU A 50 3.67 -5.82 -10.30
C GLU A 50 5.02 -5.16 -10.12
N SER A 51 5.55 -4.61 -11.21
CA SER A 51 6.70 -3.73 -11.16
C SER A 51 6.49 -2.46 -11.98
N TRP A 52 7.12 -1.39 -11.48
CA TRP A 52 7.06 -0.04 -12.01
C TRP A 52 8.41 0.66 -11.97
N ASN A 53 8.55 1.68 -12.82
CA ASN A 53 9.62 2.67 -12.72
C ASN A 53 9.17 3.92 -11.96
N GLN A 54 10.06 4.90 -11.84
CA GLN A 54 9.87 6.11 -11.01
C GLN A 54 8.52 6.79 -11.19
N CYS A 55 7.97 6.85 -12.40
CA CYS A 55 6.67 7.47 -12.68
C CYS A 55 5.48 6.52 -12.76
N ASN A 56 5.55 5.32 -12.17
CA ASN A 56 4.47 4.33 -12.25
C ASN A 56 4.13 3.91 -13.69
N GLU A 57 5.14 3.88 -14.55
CA GLU A 57 5.07 3.36 -15.92
C GLU A 57 5.98 2.14 -16.06
N VAL A 58 5.68 1.30 -17.05
CA VAL A 58 6.52 0.18 -17.45
C VAL A 58 7.71 0.69 -18.26
N GLY A 59 7.45 1.57 -19.23
CA GLY A 59 8.45 2.16 -20.12
C GLY A 59 9.04 1.19 -21.15
N GLN A 60 9.58 0.05 -20.71
CA GLN A 60 10.02 -1.03 -21.59
C GLN A 60 9.96 -2.39 -20.90
N GLU A 61 9.45 -3.41 -21.60
CA GLU A 61 9.51 -4.80 -21.13
C GLU A 61 10.94 -5.35 -21.15
N VAL A 62 11.24 -6.25 -20.20
CA VAL A 62 12.46 -7.04 -20.28
C VAL A 62 12.34 -8.01 -21.45
N PRO A 63 13.31 -8.06 -22.38
CA PRO A 63 13.26 -8.98 -23.50
C PRO A 63 12.98 -10.41 -23.03
N SER A 64 12.05 -11.10 -23.71
CA SER A 64 11.65 -12.50 -23.45
C SER A 64 10.96 -12.82 -22.11
N LEU A 65 10.68 -11.82 -21.26
CA LEU A 65 9.90 -12.03 -20.02
C LEU A 65 8.45 -11.53 -20.12
N GLY A 66 8.18 -10.64 -21.08
CA GLY A 66 6.85 -10.04 -21.27
C GLY A 66 6.55 -8.95 -20.25
N SER A 67 5.25 -8.70 -20.06
CA SER A 67 4.77 -7.62 -19.19
C SER A 67 5.09 -7.91 -17.72
N PRO A 68 5.51 -6.90 -16.93
CA PRO A 68 5.92 -7.04 -15.52
C PRO A 68 4.72 -7.21 -14.57
N ARG A 69 3.83 -8.12 -14.93
CA ARG A 69 2.63 -8.53 -14.21
C ARG A 69 2.55 -10.04 -14.21
N ALA A 70 2.49 -10.62 -13.02
CA ALA A 70 2.29 -12.06 -12.85
C ALA A 70 1.37 -12.30 -11.66
N ALA A 71 0.78 -13.49 -11.60
CA ALA A 71 -0.07 -13.90 -10.48
C ALA A 71 0.07 -15.38 -10.17
N ASP A 72 -0.20 -15.71 -8.91
CA ASP A 72 -0.40 -17.07 -8.43
C ASP A 72 -1.74 -17.14 -7.68
N CYS A 73 -2.66 -17.89 -8.27
CA CYS A 73 -4.02 -18.03 -7.79
C CYS A 73 -4.43 -19.47 -7.96
N PHE A 74 -4.84 -20.14 -6.89
CA PHE A 74 -5.21 -21.55 -6.95
C PHE A 74 -6.35 -21.87 -5.98
N ASP A 75 -7.15 -22.86 -6.35
CA ASP A 75 -8.10 -23.48 -5.42
C ASP A 75 -7.56 -24.82 -4.91
N ILE A 76 -7.97 -25.20 -3.71
CA ILE A 76 -7.61 -26.47 -3.09
C ILE A 76 -8.84 -27.37 -3.08
N TYR A 77 -8.66 -28.62 -3.50
CA TYR A 77 -9.69 -29.64 -3.48
C TYR A 77 -9.23 -30.86 -2.68
N ASN A 78 -10.13 -31.46 -1.93
CA ASN A 78 -9.85 -32.71 -1.22
C ASN A 78 -9.93 -33.88 -2.21
N THR A 79 -8.85 -34.63 -2.35
CA THR A 79 -8.80 -35.82 -3.21
C THR A 79 -9.20 -37.05 -2.41
N THR A 80 -10.51 -37.24 -2.19
CA THR A 80 -11.06 -38.41 -1.48
C THR A 80 -10.85 -39.76 -2.19
N THR A 81 -10.19 -39.79 -3.35
CA THR A 81 -10.01 -40.98 -4.20
C THR A 81 -8.55 -41.37 -4.46
N ALA A 82 -7.56 -40.87 -3.70
CA ALA A 82 -6.20 -41.38 -3.82
C ALA A 82 -6.06 -42.73 -3.08
N PRO A 83 -5.91 -43.88 -3.79
CA PRO A 83 -5.70 -45.15 -3.14
C PRO A 83 -4.24 -45.21 -2.67
N VAL A 84 -4.05 -45.49 -1.38
CA VAL A 84 -2.88 -46.16 -0.80
C VAL A 84 -1.56 -45.37 -0.72
N PHE A 85 -1.35 -44.25 -1.42
CA PHE A 85 -0.14 -43.41 -1.22
C PHE A 85 -0.40 -41.89 -1.29
N GLY A 86 -0.63 -41.27 -0.14
CA GLY A 86 0.15 -40.09 0.24
C GLY A 86 -0.32 -38.66 -0.08
N ASN A 87 -1.44 -38.40 -0.78
CA ASN A 87 -1.91 -37.01 -0.96
C ASN A 87 -3.43 -36.88 -0.75
N SER A 88 -3.85 -35.98 0.16
CA SER A 88 -5.26 -35.68 0.46
C SER A 88 -5.77 -34.39 -0.20
N TYR A 89 -4.90 -33.57 -0.78
CA TYR A 89 -5.25 -32.26 -1.35
C TYR A 89 -4.60 -32.06 -2.73
N GLY A 90 -5.39 -31.58 -3.69
CA GLY A 90 -4.92 -31.15 -5.01
C GLY A 90 -5.06 -29.65 -5.19
N LEU A 91 -4.05 -29.01 -5.79
CA LEU A 91 -4.04 -27.58 -6.12
C LEU A 91 -4.42 -27.40 -7.60
N VAL A 92 -5.35 -26.52 -7.87
CA VAL A 92 -5.77 -26.15 -9.23
C VAL A 92 -5.42 -24.68 -9.46
N HIS A 93 -4.31 -24.43 -10.13
CA HIS A 93 -3.90 -23.08 -10.52
C HIS A 93 -4.83 -22.53 -11.60
N LYS A 94 -5.26 -21.28 -11.41
CA LYS A 94 -6.11 -20.53 -12.33
C LYS A 94 -5.33 -19.71 -13.35
N VAL A 95 -4.08 -19.39 -13.01
CA VAL A 95 -3.14 -18.63 -13.82
C VAL A 95 -2.04 -19.59 -14.24
N THR A 96 -1.78 -19.70 -15.54
CA THR A 96 -0.74 -20.59 -16.09
C THR A 96 0.55 -19.82 -16.37
N GLU A 97 1.62 -20.54 -16.70
CA GLU A 97 2.90 -19.91 -17.05
C GLU A 97 2.75 -19.09 -18.33
N GLU A 98 1.92 -19.53 -19.27
CA GLU A 98 1.61 -18.79 -20.49
C GLU A 98 0.92 -17.46 -20.18
N ASP A 99 -0.01 -17.43 -19.21
CA ASP A 99 -0.64 -16.18 -18.77
C ASP A 99 0.39 -15.21 -18.17
N ASN A 100 1.29 -15.71 -17.33
CA ASN A 100 2.33 -14.91 -16.69
C ASN A 100 3.38 -14.42 -17.70
N ARG A 101 3.61 -15.12 -18.81
CA ARG A 101 4.57 -14.73 -19.87
C ARG A 101 4.03 -13.76 -20.92
N LEU A 102 2.73 -13.47 -20.93
CA LEU A 102 2.12 -12.53 -21.88
C LEU A 102 2.87 -11.17 -21.90
N GLY A 103 3.21 -10.68 -23.09
CA GLY A 103 3.82 -9.38 -23.32
C GLY A 103 3.20 -8.63 -24.50
N VAL A 104 3.65 -7.40 -24.72
CA VAL A 104 3.12 -6.55 -25.81
C VAL A 104 3.11 -7.30 -27.14
N GLY A 105 1.94 -7.30 -27.79
CA GLY A 105 1.67 -8.01 -29.04
C GLY A 105 0.94 -9.34 -28.86
N ASP A 106 1.00 -9.96 -27.68
CA ASP A 106 0.24 -11.17 -27.37
C ASP A 106 -1.22 -10.85 -27.05
N VAL A 107 -2.14 -11.65 -27.58
CA VAL A 107 -3.58 -11.44 -27.39
C VAL A 107 -4.09 -12.22 -26.18
N PHE A 108 -4.87 -11.57 -25.33
CA PHE A 108 -5.64 -12.20 -24.24
C PHE A 108 -7.08 -11.69 -24.21
N LEU A 109 -7.95 -12.38 -23.46
CA LEU A 109 -9.37 -12.01 -23.36
C LEU A 109 -9.54 -10.62 -22.75
N GLY A 110 -10.12 -9.70 -23.51
CA GLY A 110 -10.41 -8.33 -23.05
C GLY A 110 -9.30 -7.31 -23.31
N VAL A 111 -8.19 -7.71 -23.96
CA VAL A 111 -7.13 -6.76 -24.38
C VAL A 111 -7.71 -5.72 -25.33
N GLN A 112 -7.36 -4.44 -25.11
CA GLN A 112 -7.73 -3.37 -26.02
C GLN A 112 -6.77 -3.34 -27.22
N PRO A 113 -7.24 -3.04 -28.44
CA PRO A 113 -6.38 -3.00 -29.63
C PRO A 113 -5.15 -2.10 -29.47
N ASP A 114 -5.32 -0.93 -28.84
CA ASP A 114 -4.23 0.03 -28.65
C ASP A 114 -3.18 -0.50 -27.65
N ALA A 115 -3.59 -1.30 -26.66
CA ALA A 115 -2.69 -1.91 -25.70
C ALA A 115 -1.73 -2.93 -26.34
N LEU A 116 -2.06 -3.50 -27.50
CA LEU A 116 -1.16 -4.41 -28.23
C LEU A 116 0.11 -3.72 -28.75
N PHE A 117 0.18 -2.39 -28.71
CA PHE A 117 1.30 -1.60 -29.19
C PHE A 117 1.88 -0.65 -28.13
N ASP A 118 1.38 -0.72 -26.90
CA ASP A 118 1.74 0.17 -25.80
C ASP A 118 1.98 -0.64 -24.52
N VAL A 119 3.21 -0.59 -24.00
CA VAL A 119 3.66 -1.38 -22.86
C VAL A 119 2.94 -1.03 -21.55
N ASP A 120 2.58 0.23 -21.38
CA ASP A 120 1.98 0.74 -20.15
C ASP A 120 0.49 0.33 -20.13
N LEU A 121 -0.21 0.53 -21.25
CA LEU A 121 -1.59 0.06 -21.42
C LEU A 121 -1.69 -1.47 -21.38
N TYR A 122 -0.71 -2.19 -21.93
CA TYR A 122 -0.69 -3.65 -21.91
C TYR A 122 -0.58 -4.18 -20.48
N ALA A 123 0.34 -3.63 -19.68
CA ALA A 123 0.51 -4.07 -18.29
C ALA A 123 -0.75 -3.82 -17.46
N ALA A 124 -1.38 -2.65 -17.60
CA ALA A 124 -2.66 -2.37 -16.96
C ALA A 124 -3.75 -3.37 -17.41
N GLY A 125 -3.86 -3.63 -18.72
CA GLY A 125 -4.82 -4.60 -19.25
C GLY A 125 -4.57 -6.04 -18.78
N LYS A 126 -3.30 -6.45 -18.71
CA LYS A 126 -2.90 -7.80 -18.25
C LYS A 126 -3.25 -7.99 -16.78
N GLU A 127 -3.07 -6.98 -15.93
CA GLU A 127 -3.49 -7.06 -14.52
C GLU A 127 -5.01 -7.30 -14.41
N LEU A 128 -5.83 -6.60 -15.20
CA LEU A 128 -7.27 -6.83 -15.22
C LEU A 128 -7.63 -8.26 -15.66
N TYR A 129 -6.93 -8.78 -16.66
CA TYR A 129 -7.08 -10.15 -17.14
C TYR A 129 -6.71 -11.18 -16.06
N LEU A 130 -5.54 -11.05 -15.44
CA LEU A 130 -5.11 -11.91 -14.33
C LEU A 130 -6.10 -11.83 -13.16
N GLY A 131 -6.54 -10.61 -12.82
CA GLY A 131 -7.58 -10.37 -11.80
C GLY A 131 -8.88 -11.10 -12.11
N SER A 132 -9.32 -11.13 -13.38
CA SER A 132 -10.53 -11.87 -13.78
C SER A 132 -10.40 -13.38 -13.57
N LYS A 133 -9.20 -13.94 -13.78
CA LYS A 133 -8.91 -15.35 -13.50
C LYS A 133 -8.84 -15.64 -12.01
N CYS A 134 -8.28 -14.72 -11.23
CA CYS A 134 -8.10 -14.85 -9.79
C CYS A 134 -9.35 -14.55 -8.95
N GLN A 135 -10.38 -13.97 -9.56
CA GLN A 135 -11.55 -13.45 -8.84
C GLN A 135 -12.21 -14.50 -7.93
N VAL A 136 -12.58 -14.03 -6.74
CA VAL A 136 -13.40 -14.75 -5.77
C VAL A 136 -14.69 -13.96 -5.58
N GLU A 137 -15.82 -14.63 -5.80
CA GLU A 137 -17.14 -14.07 -5.55
C GLU A 137 -17.37 -13.89 -4.04
N ASP A 138 -17.80 -12.69 -3.64
CA ASP A 138 -18.00 -12.32 -2.24
C ASP A 138 -18.98 -11.13 -2.13
N THR A 139 -19.42 -10.82 -0.91
CA THR A 139 -20.28 -9.69 -0.57
C THR A 139 -19.50 -8.67 0.27
N PRO A 140 -19.66 -7.35 0.01
CA PRO A 140 -20.54 -6.73 -0.98
C PRO A 140 -20.04 -6.79 -2.42
N ASN A 141 -18.75 -7.02 -2.63
CA ASN A 141 -18.12 -7.05 -3.94
C ASN A 141 -17.18 -8.27 -4.04
N PRO A 142 -16.97 -8.80 -5.26
CA PRO A 142 -15.91 -9.76 -5.51
C PRO A 142 -14.53 -9.13 -5.30
N TRP A 143 -13.51 -9.97 -5.08
CA TRP A 143 -12.12 -9.56 -4.84
C TRP A 143 -11.14 -10.46 -5.60
N GLN A 144 -9.88 -10.03 -5.73
CA GLN A 144 -8.87 -10.69 -6.55
C GLN A 144 -7.67 -11.17 -5.74
N PHE A 145 -6.67 -10.32 -5.47
CA PHE A 145 -5.40 -10.76 -4.88
C PHE A 145 -4.78 -9.73 -3.93
N TRP A 146 -3.91 -10.21 -3.05
CA TRP A 146 -2.88 -9.39 -2.42
C TRP A 146 -1.87 -8.96 -3.49
N MET A 147 -1.47 -7.70 -3.51
CA MET A 147 -0.53 -7.21 -4.51
C MET A 147 0.86 -7.02 -3.92
N ILE A 148 1.86 -7.62 -4.55
CA ILE A 148 3.27 -7.32 -4.31
C ILE A 148 3.67 -6.24 -5.31
N MET A 149 4.04 -5.07 -4.82
CA MET A 149 4.51 -3.99 -5.68
C MET A 149 6.02 -3.82 -5.57
N LEU A 150 6.68 -3.83 -6.73
CA LEU A 150 8.06 -3.45 -6.91
C LEU A 150 8.12 -2.08 -7.59
N LYS A 151 9.04 -1.23 -7.14
CA LYS A 151 9.33 0.02 -7.85
C LYS A 151 10.82 0.33 -7.84
N SER A 152 11.29 0.89 -8.94
CA SER A 152 12.63 1.46 -9.07
C SER A 152 12.57 2.97 -9.09
N GLY A 153 13.36 3.61 -8.24
CA GLY A 153 13.48 5.07 -8.18
C GLY A 153 14.47 5.66 -9.18
N ASN A 154 15.11 4.82 -10.00
CA ASN A 154 15.94 5.29 -11.10
C ASN A 154 15.09 6.03 -12.14
N MET A 155 15.66 7.04 -12.79
CA MET A 155 14.93 7.85 -13.78
C MET A 155 15.73 8.08 -15.06
N ASP A 156 15.13 7.85 -16.21
CA ASP A 156 15.73 8.25 -17.49
C ASP A 156 15.37 9.71 -17.83
N THR A 157 16.18 10.67 -17.40
CA THR A 157 15.91 12.09 -17.66
C THR A 157 16.18 12.50 -19.11
N PHE A 158 16.97 11.73 -19.87
CA PHE A 158 17.30 12.04 -21.26
C PHE A 158 16.22 11.61 -22.24
N ASN A 159 15.51 10.51 -21.99
CA ASN A 159 14.34 10.13 -22.78
C ASN A 159 13.04 10.77 -22.27
N SER A 160 13.04 11.29 -21.04
CA SER A 160 11.89 11.97 -20.42
C SER A 160 10.55 11.23 -20.57
N PRO A 161 10.48 9.91 -20.28
CA PRO A 161 9.23 9.17 -20.40
C PRO A 161 8.24 9.54 -19.28
N CYS A 162 8.73 10.06 -18.15
CA CYS A 162 7.89 10.48 -17.05
C CYS A 162 7.37 11.92 -17.24
N PRO A 163 6.06 12.15 -17.10
CA PRO A 163 5.52 13.51 -17.08
C PRO A 163 5.94 14.25 -15.80
N LYS A 164 5.89 15.58 -15.85
CA LYS A 164 6.06 16.48 -14.71
C LYS A 164 4.68 16.99 -14.31
N ASN A 165 4.13 16.51 -13.20
CA ASN A 165 2.80 16.93 -12.72
C ASN A 165 1.71 16.81 -13.81
N GLY A 166 1.68 15.69 -14.54
CA GLY A 166 0.73 15.44 -15.64
C GLY A 166 1.17 15.99 -17.00
N TYR A 167 2.19 16.85 -17.06
CA TYR A 167 2.62 17.47 -18.31
C TYR A 167 3.86 16.78 -18.88
N LYS A 168 3.80 16.38 -20.15
CA LYS A 168 4.97 15.84 -20.87
C LYS A 168 6.10 16.89 -20.88
N VAL A 169 7.31 16.44 -20.59
CA VAL A 169 8.51 17.29 -20.61
C VAL A 169 9.50 16.82 -21.65
N ARG A 170 10.41 17.73 -22.04
CA ARG A 170 11.56 17.39 -22.87
C ARG A 170 12.69 16.86 -22.01
N SER A 171 13.67 16.23 -22.67
CA SER A 171 14.93 15.81 -22.07
C SER A 171 15.51 16.91 -21.17
N PHE A 172 15.88 16.51 -19.96
CA PHE A 172 16.58 17.37 -19.03
C PHE A 172 17.82 16.63 -18.52
N GLY A 173 18.86 17.40 -18.20
CA GLY A 173 20.19 16.88 -17.92
C GLY A 173 20.24 15.90 -16.74
N PRO A 174 21.45 15.46 -16.34
CA PRO A 174 21.58 14.76 -15.08
C PRO A 174 21.15 15.69 -13.95
N ASP A 175 20.26 15.20 -13.11
CA ASP A 175 19.69 15.90 -11.97
C ASP A 175 20.02 15.12 -10.69
N SER A 176 20.67 15.76 -9.72
CA SER A 176 21.09 15.11 -8.45
C SER A 176 19.95 14.45 -7.65
N ARG A 177 18.68 14.74 -7.98
CA ARG A 177 17.50 14.09 -7.42
C ARG A 177 17.34 12.64 -7.88
N PHE A 178 18.01 12.18 -8.93
CA PHE A 178 17.90 10.80 -9.41
C PHE A 178 19.27 10.11 -9.48
N PRO A 179 19.33 8.79 -9.23
CA PRO A 179 20.59 8.05 -9.13
C PRO A 179 21.16 7.58 -10.48
N CYS A 180 20.35 7.54 -11.53
CA CYS A 180 20.73 7.05 -12.86
C CYS A 180 20.17 8.01 -13.92
N PHE A 181 20.81 8.12 -15.09
CA PHE A 181 20.34 8.92 -16.23
C PHE A 181 20.56 8.22 -17.57
N GLY A 182 19.55 8.26 -18.45
CA GLY A 182 19.65 7.72 -19.80
C GLY A 182 19.08 6.32 -19.97
N LYS A 183 19.21 5.84 -21.21
CA LYS A 183 18.67 4.55 -21.64
C LYS A 183 19.20 3.43 -20.75
N GLY A 184 18.28 2.60 -20.24
CA GLY A 184 18.60 1.46 -19.37
C GLY A 184 18.54 1.75 -17.87
N CYS A 185 18.25 2.98 -17.46
CA CYS A 185 18.07 3.32 -16.05
C CYS A 185 16.77 2.80 -15.45
N MET A 186 15.70 2.88 -16.22
CA MET A 186 14.34 2.47 -15.85
C MET A 186 14.00 1.11 -16.44
N ASN A 187 14.85 0.12 -16.19
CA ASN A 187 14.53 -1.25 -16.56
C ASN A 187 13.49 -1.81 -15.58
N GLN A 188 12.61 -2.65 -16.08
CA GLN A 188 11.85 -3.56 -15.24
C GLN A 188 12.76 -4.66 -14.68
N PRO A 189 12.45 -5.23 -13.51
CA PRO A 189 13.16 -6.38 -12.98
C PRO A 189 12.74 -7.65 -13.73
N THR A 190 13.60 -8.67 -13.67
CA THR A 190 13.15 -10.03 -13.97
C THR A 190 12.15 -10.46 -12.91
N ILE A 191 11.07 -11.16 -13.27
CA ILE A 191 10.13 -11.76 -12.33
C ILE A 191 10.10 -13.27 -12.59
N ASN A 192 10.75 -14.04 -11.73
CA ASN A 192 10.67 -15.50 -11.73
C ASN A 192 9.60 -15.93 -10.74
N HIS A 193 8.89 -17.01 -11.08
CA HIS A 193 7.78 -17.53 -10.31
C HIS A 193 8.00 -19.01 -9.98
N ASP A 194 8.08 -19.31 -8.69
CA ASP A 194 7.92 -20.67 -8.19
C ASP A 194 6.46 -20.84 -7.75
N TYR A 195 5.67 -21.55 -8.58
CA TYR A 195 4.26 -21.81 -8.31
C TYR A 195 4.04 -22.43 -6.93
N THR A 196 2.94 -22.03 -6.31
CA THR A 196 2.55 -22.57 -5.01
C THR A 196 2.35 -24.07 -5.10
N ASN A 197 3.12 -24.82 -4.31
CA ASN A 197 3.03 -26.27 -4.26
C ASN A 197 2.86 -26.75 -2.82
N SER A 198 2.45 -28.01 -2.68
CA SER A 198 2.41 -28.67 -1.39
C SER A 198 3.75 -29.37 -1.11
N GLU A 199 4.31 -29.12 0.06
CA GLU A 199 5.59 -29.62 0.55
C GLU A 199 5.44 -30.34 1.90
N GLY A 200 6.48 -31.11 2.26
CA GLY A 200 6.62 -31.75 3.57
C GLY A 200 5.86 -33.09 3.73
N PRO A 201 5.98 -33.73 4.92
CA PRO A 201 5.28 -34.97 5.22
C PRO A 201 3.76 -34.75 5.15
N ASN A 202 3.05 -35.58 4.38
CA ASN A 202 1.61 -35.49 4.10
C ASN A 202 1.16 -34.33 3.20
N SER A 203 2.09 -33.56 2.60
CA SER A 203 1.78 -32.52 1.59
C SER A 203 0.78 -31.46 2.10
N ILE A 204 0.95 -31.03 3.36
CA ILE A 204 0.05 -30.07 4.02
C ILE A 204 0.60 -28.64 4.10
N THR A 205 1.91 -28.46 3.87
CA THR A 205 2.53 -27.13 3.89
C THR A 205 2.51 -26.57 2.48
N LEU A 206 1.87 -25.44 2.28
CA LEU A 206 1.84 -24.74 1.01
C LEU A 206 2.96 -23.70 0.97
N LYS A 207 3.67 -23.64 -0.15
CA LYS A 207 4.74 -22.67 -0.35
C LYS A 207 4.83 -22.25 -1.81
N GLY A 208 5.01 -20.95 -2.05
CA GLY A 208 5.29 -20.38 -3.36
C GLY A 208 6.14 -19.12 -3.23
N ARG A 209 6.62 -18.59 -4.36
CA ARG A 209 7.55 -17.46 -4.34
C ARG A 209 7.59 -16.68 -5.66
N PHE A 210 7.72 -15.36 -5.55
CA PHE A 210 8.26 -14.51 -6.61
C PHE A 210 9.67 -14.03 -6.26
N TYR A 211 10.56 -13.95 -7.25
CA TYR A 211 11.91 -13.44 -7.05
C TYR A 211 12.58 -12.96 -8.34
N GLY A 212 13.58 -12.10 -8.21
CA GLY A 212 14.33 -11.61 -9.36
C GLY A 212 15.26 -10.45 -9.05
N SER A 213 15.68 -9.75 -10.09
CA SER A 213 16.69 -8.70 -10.04
C SER A 213 16.43 -7.62 -11.09
N TRP A 214 16.78 -6.36 -10.79
CA TRP A 214 16.86 -5.29 -11.80
C TRP A 214 18.18 -5.33 -12.57
N ASP A 215 19.22 -5.93 -11.99
CA ASP A 215 20.45 -6.28 -12.70
C ASP A 215 20.17 -7.50 -13.60
N LEU A 216 19.73 -7.22 -14.83
CA LEU A 216 19.24 -8.22 -15.80
C LEU A 216 20.29 -9.26 -16.22
N ASP A 217 21.57 -8.97 -16.02
CA ASP A 217 22.71 -9.83 -16.27
C ASP A 217 23.12 -10.66 -15.03
N ALA A 218 22.42 -10.51 -13.90
CA ALA A 218 22.69 -11.26 -12.69
C ALA A 218 22.34 -12.75 -12.83
N ASP A 219 23.29 -13.60 -12.48
CA ASP A 219 23.08 -15.05 -12.40
C ASP A 219 22.63 -15.46 -11.00
N LEU A 220 21.32 -15.47 -10.78
CA LEU A 220 20.71 -15.80 -9.48
C LEU A 220 20.94 -17.26 -9.05
N SER A 221 21.36 -18.15 -9.96
CA SER A 221 21.66 -19.56 -9.63
C SER A 221 22.92 -19.70 -8.75
N LYS A 222 23.81 -18.70 -8.81
CA LYS A 222 25.02 -18.61 -7.97
C LYS A 222 24.75 -18.00 -6.60
N GLY A 223 23.48 -17.73 -6.27
CA GLY A 223 23.08 -17.02 -5.06
C GLY A 223 23.36 -15.52 -5.14
N LEU A 224 23.27 -14.85 -3.99
CA LEU A 224 23.40 -13.39 -3.88
C LEU A 224 24.87 -12.91 -3.84
N VAL A 225 25.70 -13.41 -4.74
CA VAL A 225 27.14 -13.10 -4.82
C VAL A 225 27.37 -11.85 -5.67
N GLY A 226 28.17 -10.90 -5.15
CA GLY A 226 28.50 -9.66 -5.85
C GLY A 226 27.53 -8.51 -5.57
N ASN A 227 27.65 -7.43 -6.35
CA ASN A 227 26.82 -6.23 -6.27
C ASN A 227 25.61 -6.38 -7.19
N ILE A 228 24.59 -7.11 -6.73
CA ILE A 228 23.36 -7.36 -7.48
C ILE A 228 22.16 -6.94 -6.64
N SER A 229 21.17 -6.36 -7.31
CA SER A 229 19.86 -6.11 -6.75
C SER A 229 19.11 -7.42 -6.64
N TYR A 230 18.21 -7.50 -5.69
CA TYR A 230 17.40 -8.71 -5.51
C TYR A 230 16.10 -8.36 -4.84
N HIS A 231 15.03 -8.98 -5.30
CA HIS A 231 13.79 -9.04 -4.54
C HIS A 231 13.35 -10.50 -4.41
N SER A 232 12.68 -10.80 -3.31
CA SER A 232 11.92 -12.04 -3.18
C SER A 232 10.77 -11.85 -2.22
N VAL A 233 9.63 -12.42 -2.57
CA VAL A 233 8.50 -12.60 -1.66
C VAL A 233 8.12 -14.07 -1.69
N THR A 234 8.31 -14.74 -0.55
CA THR A 234 7.90 -16.12 -0.33
C THR A 234 6.68 -16.12 0.55
N TRP A 235 5.70 -16.97 0.25
CA TRP A 235 4.53 -17.17 1.10
C TRP A 235 4.45 -18.63 1.53
N GLU A 236 4.13 -18.85 2.81
CA GLU A 236 3.97 -20.19 3.36
C GLU A 236 2.80 -20.28 4.35
N LYS A 237 2.15 -21.45 4.38
CA LYS A 237 1.04 -21.75 5.29
C LYS A 237 0.77 -23.25 5.38
N GLU A 238 0.34 -23.75 6.53
CA GLU A 238 -0.27 -25.08 6.64
C GLU A 238 -1.77 -25.04 6.33
N ILE A 239 -2.26 -25.98 5.49
CA ILE A 239 -3.68 -26.08 5.12
C ILE A 239 -4.57 -26.16 6.39
N GLY A 240 -5.61 -25.32 6.43
CA GLY A 240 -6.60 -25.28 7.51
C GLY A 240 -6.09 -24.65 8.80
N LYS A 241 -4.86 -24.11 8.84
CA LYS A 241 -4.27 -23.52 10.04
C LYS A 241 -3.77 -22.11 9.82
N GLY A 242 -4.07 -21.26 10.80
CA GLY A 242 -3.44 -19.95 10.93
C GLY A 242 -3.61 -19.04 9.71
N SER A 243 -2.60 -18.21 9.50
CA SER A 243 -2.51 -17.17 8.48
C SER A 243 -1.34 -17.45 7.55
N TRP A 244 -1.41 -16.98 6.30
CA TRP A 244 -0.23 -16.94 5.43
C TRP A 244 0.84 -16.05 6.03
N VAL A 245 2.09 -16.52 5.95
CA VAL A 245 3.27 -15.73 6.30
C VAL A 245 3.94 -15.31 5.01
N PHE A 246 3.96 -14.00 4.74
CA PHE A 246 4.71 -13.43 3.62
C PHE A 246 6.08 -12.98 4.10
N HIS A 247 7.14 -13.61 3.61
CA HIS A 247 8.54 -13.27 3.85
C HIS A 247 9.10 -12.49 2.68
N HIS A 248 9.56 -11.27 2.95
CA HIS A 248 10.03 -10.31 1.97
C HIS A 248 11.52 -10.09 2.13
N VAL A 249 12.21 -9.99 0.99
CA VAL A 249 13.62 -9.61 0.91
C VAL A 249 13.76 -8.58 -0.19
N LEU A 250 14.39 -7.45 0.11
CA LEU A 250 14.80 -6.44 -0.87
C LEU A 250 16.28 -6.12 -0.68
N ARG A 251 17.03 -6.12 -1.78
CA ARG A 251 18.43 -5.76 -1.82
C ARG A 251 18.69 -4.77 -2.95
N THR A 252 19.41 -3.70 -2.62
CA THR A 252 19.88 -2.71 -3.60
C THR A 252 21.27 -3.05 -4.12
N SER A 253 21.59 -2.52 -5.30
CA SER A 253 22.92 -2.56 -5.91
C SER A 253 23.43 -1.15 -6.19
N THR A 254 24.67 -1.03 -6.66
CA THR A 254 25.22 0.25 -7.13
C THR A 254 24.41 0.80 -8.30
N LYS A 255 23.90 -0.07 -9.18
CA LYS A 255 23.09 0.32 -10.34
C LYS A 255 21.65 0.64 -9.98
N TYR A 256 21.11 -0.04 -8.96
CA TYR A 256 19.76 0.18 -8.45
C TYR A 256 19.80 0.47 -6.94
N PRO A 257 20.26 1.68 -6.56
CA PRO A 257 20.37 2.07 -5.16
C PRO A 257 19.04 2.59 -4.58
N TRP A 258 18.01 2.75 -5.41
CA TRP A 258 16.70 3.23 -5.01
C TRP A 258 15.63 2.26 -5.44
N LEU A 259 15.15 1.44 -4.50
CA LEU A 259 14.17 0.38 -4.75
C LEU A 259 13.10 0.35 -3.67
N MET A 260 11.90 -0.08 -4.06
CA MET A 260 10.76 -0.25 -3.17
C MET A 260 10.17 -1.66 -3.32
N LEU A 261 9.70 -2.21 -2.20
CA LEU A 261 8.95 -3.46 -2.15
C LEU A 261 7.85 -3.35 -1.09
N TYR A 262 6.59 -3.50 -1.54
CA TYR A 262 5.41 -3.43 -0.68
C TYR A 262 4.49 -4.62 -0.85
N LEU A 263 3.78 -4.96 0.23
CA LEU A 263 2.57 -5.77 0.21
C LEU A 263 1.37 -4.84 0.37
N ARG A 264 0.43 -4.92 -0.57
CA ARG A 264 -0.69 -3.98 -0.69
C ARG A 264 -2.05 -4.65 -0.64
N SER A 265 -2.99 -3.93 -0.04
CA SER A 265 -4.42 -4.20 -0.11
C SER A 265 -5.13 -3.16 -0.97
N ASP A 266 -5.07 -3.35 -2.29
CA ASP A 266 -5.68 -2.45 -3.27
C ASP A 266 -7.20 -2.62 -3.36
N ALA A 267 -7.91 -1.56 -3.76
CA ALA A 267 -9.33 -1.59 -4.10
C ALA A 267 -9.62 -2.57 -5.25
N THR A 268 -10.79 -3.21 -5.23
CA THR A 268 -11.17 -4.19 -6.25
C THR A 268 -11.52 -3.56 -7.60
N HIS A 269 -11.66 -2.24 -7.67
CA HIS A 269 -11.90 -1.49 -8.89
C HIS A 269 -11.42 -0.04 -8.77
N GLY A 270 -11.31 0.64 -9.91
CA GLY A 270 -10.91 2.04 -9.99
C GLY A 270 -9.41 2.23 -9.88
N LEU A 271 -8.99 3.47 -9.66
CA LEU A 271 -7.59 3.87 -9.56
C LEU A 271 -7.04 3.48 -8.18
N SER A 272 -5.84 2.89 -8.16
CA SER A 272 -5.11 2.61 -6.91
C SER A 272 -3.94 3.56 -6.70
N GLY A 273 -3.52 3.75 -5.45
CA GLY A 273 -2.31 4.43 -4.94
C GLY A 273 -1.33 5.06 -5.94
N GLY A 274 -1.74 6.10 -6.67
CA GLY A 274 -0.87 6.86 -7.58
C GLY A 274 -0.86 6.42 -9.04
N TYR A 275 -1.67 5.43 -9.41
CA TYR A 275 -1.86 4.97 -10.78
C TYR A 275 -3.06 5.65 -11.42
N HIS A 276 -2.88 6.07 -12.66
CA HIS A 276 -3.98 6.62 -13.47
C HIS A 276 -4.71 5.53 -14.28
N TYR A 277 -4.34 4.26 -14.07
CA TYR A 277 -5.01 3.09 -14.66
C TYR A 277 -5.91 2.38 -13.65
N PRO A 278 -7.04 1.79 -14.08
CA PRO A 278 -7.84 0.92 -13.23
C PRO A 278 -7.07 -0.36 -12.84
N GLY A 279 -7.11 -0.73 -11.56
CA GLY A 279 -6.47 -1.95 -11.04
C GLY A 279 -7.45 -2.99 -10.48
N ARG A 280 -6.90 -4.07 -9.92
CA ARG A 280 -7.63 -5.11 -9.16
C ARG A 280 -6.93 -5.42 -7.85
N GLY A 281 -7.68 -5.86 -6.83
CA GLY A 281 -7.13 -5.97 -5.49
C GLY A 281 -7.97 -6.76 -4.49
N MET A 282 -7.63 -6.61 -3.22
CA MET A 282 -8.16 -7.40 -2.10
C MET A 282 -9.28 -6.67 -1.32
N SER A 283 -9.31 -5.33 -1.38
CA SER A 283 -10.21 -4.48 -0.58
C SER A 283 -11.61 -4.38 -1.20
N LYS A 284 -12.50 -5.32 -0.86
CA LYS A 284 -13.91 -5.37 -1.32
C LYS A 284 -14.79 -4.23 -0.76
N ILE A 285 -14.35 -3.55 0.29
CA ILE A 285 -14.92 -2.29 0.78
C ILE A 285 -13.79 -1.28 0.84
N ILE A 286 -13.95 -0.11 0.23
CA ILE A 286 -12.94 0.95 0.29
C ILE A 286 -12.99 1.60 1.69
N PRO A 287 -11.92 1.53 2.50
CA PRO A 287 -11.88 2.18 3.80
C PRO A 287 -11.93 3.71 3.66
N GLU A 288 -12.71 4.36 4.53
CA GLU A 288 -12.90 5.80 4.51
C GLU A 288 -12.68 6.40 5.90
N SER A 289 -11.86 7.44 5.99
CA SER A 289 -11.63 8.14 7.25
C SER A 289 -12.91 8.82 7.75
N PRO A 290 -13.15 8.88 9.08
CA PRO A 290 -12.29 8.39 10.16
C PRO A 290 -12.51 6.91 10.51
N ASN A 291 -13.30 6.17 9.74
CA ASN A 291 -14.03 5.02 10.23
C ASN A 291 -13.41 3.69 9.76
N PHE A 292 -12.15 3.43 10.13
CA PHE A 292 -11.56 2.10 9.92
C PHE A 292 -10.30 1.89 10.77
N LYS A 293 -10.00 0.62 11.03
CA LYS A 293 -8.81 0.17 11.72
C LYS A 293 -8.07 -0.86 10.88
N VAL A 294 -6.78 -1.02 11.11
CA VAL A 294 -5.96 -2.02 10.42
C VAL A 294 -5.23 -2.85 11.47
N ARG A 295 -5.22 -4.17 11.27
CA ARG A 295 -4.55 -5.12 12.15
C ARG A 295 -3.60 -5.99 11.32
N PHE A 296 -2.40 -6.22 11.82
CA PHE A 296 -1.41 -7.12 11.19
C PHE A 296 -0.30 -7.46 12.18
N THR A 297 0.42 -8.54 11.93
CA THR A 297 1.65 -8.91 12.63
C THR A 297 2.84 -8.63 11.74
N LEU A 298 3.79 -7.83 12.23
CA LEU A 298 5.01 -7.43 11.52
C LEU A 298 6.24 -7.87 12.31
N ASN A 299 7.22 -8.42 11.61
CA ASN A 299 8.55 -8.68 12.13
C ASN A 299 9.61 -8.18 11.15
N VAL A 300 10.27 -7.08 11.49
CA VAL A 300 11.41 -6.58 10.72
C VAL A 300 12.66 -7.35 11.13
N ILE A 301 13.26 -8.06 10.19
CA ILE A 301 14.46 -8.90 10.42
C ILE A 301 15.72 -8.11 10.07
N LYS A 302 15.70 -7.37 8.96
CA LYS A 302 16.77 -6.43 8.55
C LYS A 302 16.14 -5.13 8.05
N GLY A 303 16.75 -4.01 8.45
CA GLY A 303 16.18 -2.68 8.29
C GLY A 303 16.52 -1.92 7.02
N GLY A 304 17.32 -2.46 6.08
CA GLY A 304 17.61 -1.76 4.82
C GLY A 304 18.54 -0.54 4.91
N GLY A 305 19.26 -0.36 6.04
CA GLY A 305 20.22 0.73 6.23
C GLY A 305 19.61 2.06 6.70
N GLN A 306 20.47 3.07 6.87
CA GLN A 306 20.10 4.37 7.45
C GLN A 306 19.12 5.19 6.60
N LYS A 307 19.12 4.96 5.29
CA LYS A 307 18.23 5.64 4.35
C LYS A 307 17.01 4.83 3.97
N SER A 308 16.81 3.66 4.55
CA SER A 308 15.56 2.93 4.39
C SER A 308 14.44 3.67 5.10
N GLN A 309 13.37 3.90 4.37
CA GLN A 309 12.07 4.30 4.90
C GLN A 309 11.24 3.02 4.92
N PHE A 310 11.13 2.41 6.10
CA PHE A 310 10.25 1.27 6.30
C PHE A 310 8.91 1.78 6.81
N TYR A 311 7.88 1.62 6.00
CA TYR A 311 6.55 2.07 6.31
C TYR A 311 5.81 1.01 7.11
N LEU A 312 5.51 1.32 8.38
CA LEU A 312 4.56 0.57 9.19
C LEU A 312 3.15 0.69 8.63
N MET A 313 2.88 1.76 7.92
CA MET A 313 1.65 1.98 7.18
C MET A 313 1.98 2.99 6.09
N ASP A 314 1.76 2.61 4.85
CA ASP A 314 1.69 3.50 3.69
C ASP A 314 0.25 3.42 3.15
N MET A 315 -0.34 4.54 2.80
CA MET A 315 -1.73 4.62 2.38
C MET A 315 -1.85 5.52 1.18
N GLY A 316 -2.32 4.95 0.08
CA GLY A 316 -2.55 5.66 -1.17
C GLY A 316 -4.01 6.05 -1.37
N SER A 317 -4.23 7.27 -1.87
CA SER A 317 -5.54 7.76 -2.29
C SER A 317 -5.41 8.82 -3.39
N CYS A 318 -6.55 9.27 -3.93
CA CYS A 318 -6.62 10.30 -4.95
C CYS A 318 -7.85 11.19 -4.77
N TRP A 319 -7.64 12.51 -4.77
CA TRP A 319 -8.70 13.51 -4.95
C TRP A 319 -8.14 14.80 -5.55
N LYS A 320 -8.98 15.63 -6.15
CA LYS A 320 -8.57 16.94 -6.69
C LYS A 320 -8.41 17.98 -5.57
N ASN A 321 -7.67 19.05 -5.80
CA ASN A 321 -7.48 20.11 -4.79
C ASN A 321 -8.78 20.82 -4.40
N ASP A 322 -9.84 20.72 -5.20
CA ASP A 322 -11.17 21.25 -4.91
C ASP A 322 -12.09 20.27 -4.14
N GLY A 323 -11.55 19.12 -3.73
CA GLY A 323 -12.26 18.09 -2.98
C GLY A 323 -13.08 17.11 -3.82
N ARG A 324 -13.14 17.28 -5.14
CA ARG A 324 -13.80 16.30 -6.03
C ARG A 324 -13.00 14.99 -6.09
N PRO A 325 -13.66 13.84 -6.32
CA PRO A 325 -12.97 12.60 -6.64
C PRO A 325 -12.10 12.73 -7.89
N CYS A 326 -11.05 11.92 -7.96
CA CYS A 326 -10.25 11.77 -9.18
C CYS A 326 -11.06 11.13 -10.30
N ASP A 327 -10.73 11.49 -11.54
CA ASP A 327 -11.41 11.05 -12.76
C ASP A 327 -10.45 10.52 -13.85
N GLY A 328 -9.15 10.47 -13.56
CA GLY A 328 -8.10 10.05 -14.48
C GLY A 328 -7.42 11.20 -15.23
N ASP A 329 -7.85 12.46 -15.02
CA ASP A 329 -7.13 13.63 -15.54
C ASP A 329 -5.86 13.89 -14.72
N VAL A 330 -4.73 13.42 -15.25
CA VAL A 330 -3.41 13.51 -14.62
C VAL A 330 -2.92 14.95 -14.37
N THR A 331 -3.58 15.97 -14.91
CA THR A 331 -3.20 17.38 -14.67
C THR A 331 -3.91 17.99 -13.45
N SER A 332 -5.09 17.46 -13.10
CA SER A 332 -5.92 17.98 -12.00
C SER A 332 -6.05 17.00 -10.83
N ASP A 333 -5.93 15.70 -11.09
CA ASP A 333 -5.88 14.65 -10.07
C ASP A 333 -4.62 14.79 -9.21
N VAL A 334 -4.75 14.50 -7.92
CA VAL A 334 -3.63 14.56 -6.97
C VAL A 334 -3.59 13.30 -6.14
N THR A 335 -2.49 12.55 -6.29
CA THR A 335 -2.19 11.39 -5.47
C THR A 335 -1.79 11.82 -4.07
N ARG A 336 -2.29 11.14 -3.05
CA ARG A 336 -1.96 11.44 -1.67
C ARG A 336 -1.50 10.22 -0.91
N TYR A 337 -0.40 10.41 -0.19
CA TYR A 337 0.22 9.40 0.65
C TYR A 337 0.22 9.82 2.12
N SER A 338 -0.18 8.88 2.98
CA SER A 338 -0.09 8.99 4.45
C SER A 338 0.80 7.89 4.97
N GLU A 339 1.99 8.23 5.43
CA GLU A 339 3.06 7.27 5.67
C GLU A 339 3.62 7.37 7.10
N MET A 340 3.81 6.24 7.77
CA MET A 340 4.51 6.14 9.06
C MET A 340 5.82 5.39 8.90
N ILE A 341 6.95 6.08 9.08
CA ILE A 341 8.28 5.48 8.99
C ILE A 341 8.73 4.99 10.38
N ILE A 342 9.10 3.71 10.51
CA ILE A 342 9.53 3.12 11.79
C ILE A 342 11.04 2.86 11.90
N ASN A 343 11.82 3.17 10.87
CA ASN A 343 13.28 3.11 10.97
C ASN A 343 13.78 4.17 11.99
N PRO A 344 14.42 3.77 13.10
CA PRO A 344 14.87 4.70 14.14
C PRO A 344 16.00 5.64 13.68
N GLU A 345 16.65 5.33 12.56
CA GLU A 345 17.73 6.17 12.00
C GLU A 345 17.21 7.27 11.07
N THR A 346 15.90 7.32 10.80
CA THR A 346 15.29 8.33 9.92
C THR A 346 15.49 9.74 10.47
N LYS A 347 16.16 10.58 9.68
CA LYS A 347 16.36 12.00 9.99
C LYS A 347 15.07 12.77 9.75
N ARG A 348 14.85 13.85 10.51
CA ARG A 348 13.69 14.74 10.35
C ARG A 348 14.03 15.91 9.45
N TYR A 349 13.19 16.21 8.48
CA TYR A 349 13.28 17.45 7.71
C TYR A 349 12.38 18.53 8.31
N CYS A 350 11.20 18.16 8.83
CA CYS A 350 10.37 19.05 9.63
C CYS A 350 11.05 19.37 10.97
N ASN A 351 11.34 20.65 11.20
CA ASN A 351 11.90 21.14 12.45
C ASN A 351 11.61 22.65 12.64
N SER A 352 11.89 23.19 13.82
CA SER A 352 11.63 24.60 14.16
C SER A 352 12.46 25.60 13.35
N ASP A 353 13.62 25.19 12.85
CA ASP A 353 14.52 26.05 12.07
C ASP A 353 14.19 26.02 10.58
N ASP A 354 13.55 24.95 10.09
CA ASP A 354 13.05 24.81 8.73
C ASP A 354 11.64 24.22 8.68
N ILE A 355 10.65 25.11 8.78
CA ILE A 355 9.23 24.76 8.81
C ILE A 355 8.65 24.42 7.42
N ARG A 356 9.43 24.54 6.33
CA ARG A 356 8.95 24.28 4.95
C ARG A 356 8.47 22.85 4.75
N HIS A 357 9.11 21.92 5.47
CA HIS A 357 8.79 20.50 5.44
C HIS A 357 7.78 20.11 6.54
N CYS A 358 7.20 21.06 7.25
CA CYS A 358 6.20 20.79 8.28
C CYS A 358 4.80 21.08 7.75
N PRO A 359 3.79 20.25 8.08
CA PRO A 359 2.41 20.58 7.74
C PRO A 359 2.02 21.90 8.43
N PRO A 360 1.14 22.73 7.81
CA PRO A 360 0.73 24.02 8.36
C PRO A 360 0.23 23.99 9.81
N TYR A 361 -0.42 22.90 10.20
CA TYR A 361 -0.86 22.66 11.56
C TYR A 361 -0.89 21.17 11.91
N HIS A 362 -0.82 20.89 13.20
CA HIS A 362 -1.10 19.59 13.79
C HIS A 362 -2.49 19.64 14.44
N THR A 363 -3.27 18.56 14.30
CA THR A 363 -4.55 18.37 14.98
C THR A 363 -4.39 17.29 16.04
N TYR A 364 -4.52 17.65 17.31
CA TYR A 364 -4.51 16.71 18.42
C TYR A 364 -5.79 15.84 18.44
N PRO A 365 -5.79 14.67 19.10
CA PRO A 365 -6.97 13.79 19.18
C PRO A 365 -8.25 14.46 19.70
N ASN A 366 -8.12 15.49 20.53
CA ASN A 366 -9.24 16.28 21.05
C ASN A 366 -9.76 17.37 20.07
N GLY A 367 -9.22 17.43 18.84
CA GLY A 367 -9.56 18.41 17.81
C GLY A 367 -8.79 19.74 17.91
N THR A 368 -7.93 19.93 18.91
CA THR A 368 -7.14 21.17 19.05
C THR A 368 -6.14 21.29 17.92
N ARG A 369 -6.17 22.41 17.20
CA ARG A 369 -5.18 22.72 16.16
C ARG A 369 -4.07 23.61 16.68
N VAL A 370 -2.83 23.24 16.36
CA VAL A 370 -1.63 24.03 16.67
C VAL A 370 -0.86 24.25 15.37
N TYR A 371 -0.62 25.51 15.04
CA TYR A 371 0.10 25.90 13.83
C TYR A 371 1.60 25.70 13.99
N ARG A 372 2.29 25.39 12.87
CA ARG A 372 3.75 25.16 12.82
C ARG A 372 4.62 26.35 13.20
N ASN A 373 4.05 27.53 13.42
CA ASN A 373 4.78 28.70 13.93
C ASN A 373 4.75 28.80 15.46
N ASP A 374 3.88 28.02 16.12
CA ASP A 374 3.87 27.89 17.58
C ASP A 374 4.90 26.85 18.00
N THR A 375 6.15 27.27 18.06
CA THR A 375 7.29 26.38 18.32
C THR A 375 7.25 25.70 19.70
N ALA A 376 6.49 26.25 20.63
CA ALA A 376 6.34 25.71 21.98
C ALA A 376 5.38 24.52 22.04
N ARG A 377 4.41 24.43 21.12
CA ARG A 377 3.33 23.42 21.17
C ARG A 377 3.26 22.52 19.95
N PHE A 378 3.85 22.91 18.82
CA PHE A 378 3.83 22.09 17.61
C PHE A 378 4.77 20.87 17.77
N PRO A 379 4.30 19.63 17.53
CA PRO A 379 5.11 18.45 17.76
C PRO A 379 6.01 18.14 16.55
N TYR A 380 7.03 18.98 16.28
CA TYR A 380 7.95 18.79 15.14
C TYR A 380 8.55 17.38 15.08
N ALA A 381 8.87 16.81 16.24
CA ALA A 381 9.46 15.49 16.35
C ALA A 381 8.57 14.35 15.81
N ALA A 382 7.27 14.60 15.65
CA ALA A 382 6.29 13.63 15.18
C ALA A 382 6.23 13.53 13.64
N TYR A 383 6.92 14.42 12.93
CA TYR A 383 6.90 14.51 11.48
C TYR A 383 8.29 14.29 10.88
N HIS A 384 8.36 13.49 9.83
CA HIS A 384 9.54 13.45 8.96
C HIS A 384 9.47 14.62 7.98
N MET A 385 8.41 14.67 7.18
CA MET A 385 8.13 15.76 6.24
C MET A 385 6.67 15.81 5.77
N HIS A 386 6.27 16.99 5.29
CA HIS A 386 5.13 17.24 4.42
C HIS A 386 5.66 17.90 3.14
N CYS A 387 5.18 17.45 1.99
CA CYS A 387 5.38 18.16 0.73
C CYS A 387 4.03 18.37 0.03
N SER A 388 3.88 19.54 -0.57
CA SER A 388 2.63 20.01 -1.18
C SER A 388 2.52 19.59 -2.65
N PRO A 389 1.29 19.51 -3.19
CA PRO A 389 1.09 19.09 -4.57
C PRO A 389 1.50 20.18 -5.56
N GLY A 390 2.07 19.75 -6.69
CA GLY A 390 2.62 20.65 -7.69
C GLY A 390 1.61 21.51 -8.45
N ASN A 391 0.30 21.25 -8.29
CA ASN A 391 -0.81 22.00 -8.89
C ASN A 391 -1.66 22.75 -7.84
N GLY A 392 -1.18 22.89 -6.59
CA GLY A 392 -1.88 23.70 -5.58
C GLY A 392 -1.70 25.21 -5.82
N GLU A 393 -2.80 25.96 -5.87
CA GLU A 393 -2.78 27.40 -6.21
C GLU A 393 -2.57 28.31 -4.99
N GLN A 394 -2.95 27.86 -3.79
CA GLN A 394 -2.99 28.67 -2.57
C GLN A 394 -2.27 27.98 -1.40
N ILE A 395 -1.14 27.34 -1.68
CA ILE A 395 -0.33 26.64 -0.67
C ILE A 395 0.27 27.65 0.32
N GLU A 396 0.14 27.35 1.61
CA GLU A 396 0.63 28.23 2.69
C GLU A 396 2.17 28.30 2.71
N LEU A 397 2.70 29.50 2.49
CA LEU A 397 4.14 29.76 2.59
C LEU A 397 4.64 29.77 4.05
N PRO A 398 5.85 29.28 4.32
CA PRO A 398 6.77 28.65 3.37
C PRO A 398 6.44 27.15 3.20
N TYR A 399 6.68 26.59 2.02
CA TYR A 399 6.36 25.18 1.70
C TYR A 399 7.49 24.49 0.95
N ALA A 400 7.46 23.16 0.94
CA ALA A 400 8.20 22.30 0.03
C ALA A 400 7.23 21.64 -0.96
N MET A 401 7.60 21.59 -2.23
CA MET A 401 6.84 20.84 -3.24
C MET A 401 7.31 19.39 -3.28
N CYS A 402 6.40 18.46 -3.49
CA CYS A 402 6.80 17.07 -3.72
C CYS A 402 7.57 16.92 -5.03
N ASP A 403 8.30 15.81 -5.16
CA ASP A 403 8.93 15.47 -6.43
C ASP A 403 7.86 15.39 -7.53
N GLN A 404 8.19 15.93 -8.70
CA GLN A 404 7.20 16.14 -9.76
C GLN A 404 7.13 14.97 -10.75
N PHE A 405 7.96 13.94 -10.55
CA PHE A 405 8.20 12.86 -11.50
C PHE A 405 7.94 11.46 -10.92
N SER A 406 7.73 11.34 -9.60
CA SER A 406 7.52 10.04 -8.92
C SER A 406 6.13 9.43 -9.19
N ASN A 407 5.20 10.20 -9.76
CA ASN A 407 3.88 9.77 -10.18
C ASN A 407 3.53 10.53 -11.48
N PRO A 408 2.63 9.99 -12.33
CA PRO A 408 2.23 10.66 -13.56
C PRO A 408 1.58 12.02 -13.29
N GLN A 409 0.74 12.09 -12.26
CA GLN A 409 0.03 13.27 -11.76
C GLN A 409 0.73 13.89 -10.53
N PRO A 410 0.39 15.14 -10.15
CA PRO A 410 0.85 15.74 -8.90
C PRO A 410 0.63 14.83 -7.69
N GLN A 411 1.53 14.92 -6.73
CA GLN A 411 1.45 14.15 -5.48
C GLN A 411 1.60 15.05 -4.26
N GLU A 412 0.97 14.66 -3.17
CA GLU A 412 1.17 15.22 -1.83
C GLU A 412 1.51 14.07 -0.88
N ILE A 413 2.56 14.25 -0.08
CA ILE A 413 3.05 13.23 0.84
C ILE A 413 3.11 13.83 2.24
N LEU A 414 2.57 13.09 3.22
CA LEU A 414 2.76 13.37 4.63
C LEU A 414 3.36 12.14 5.32
N GLN A 415 4.60 12.31 5.78
CA GLN A 415 5.37 11.29 6.49
C GLN A 415 5.48 11.65 7.97
N ILE A 416 5.00 10.74 8.83
CA ILE A 416 5.07 10.83 10.29
C ILE A 416 6.10 9.85 10.86
N LEU A 417 6.50 10.11 12.10
CA LEU A 417 7.48 9.33 12.85
C LEU A 417 6.91 8.91 14.22
N PRO A 418 7.45 7.85 14.85
CA PRO A 418 7.08 7.43 16.19
C PRO A 418 7.12 8.58 17.20
N HIS A 419 5.98 8.86 17.84
CA HIS A 419 5.84 9.97 18.77
C HIS A 419 4.63 9.79 19.69
N PRO A 420 4.66 10.25 20.95
CA PRO A 420 3.55 10.05 21.90
C PRO A 420 2.19 10.59 21.45
N VAL A 421 2.16 11.61 20.60
CA VAL A 421 0.91 12.19 20.05
C VAL A 421 0.13 11.20 19.18
N TRP A 422 0.77 10.11 18.74
CA TRP A 422 0.13 9.06 17.95
C TRP A 422 -0.39 7.90 18.80
N GLY A 423 -0.09 7.88 20.11
CA GLY A 423 -0.38 6.75 21.00
C GLY A 423 -1.87 6.41 21.09
N ASP A 424 -2.74 7.42 21.11
CA ASP A 424 -4.19 7.21 21.16
C ASP A 424 -4.73 6.46 19.93
N TYR A 425 -3.98 6.47 18.82
CA TYR A 425 -4.33 5.78 17.57
C TYR A 425 -3.69 4.39 17.46
N GLY A 426 -2.95 3.94 18.48
CA GLY A 426 -2.27 2.63 18.50
C GLY A 426 -0.91 2.60 17.79
N TYR A 427 -0.45 3.72 17.26
CA TYR A 427 0.83 3.83 16.55
C TYR A 427 2.03 3.90 17.51
N PRO A 428 3.26 3.58 17.03
CA PRO A 428 4.50 3.74 17.78
C PRO A 428 4.62 5.11 18.47
N THR A 429 4.98 5.08 19.75
CA THR A 429 5.17 6.30 20.56
C THR A 429 6.63 6.70 20.70
N LYS A 430 7.56 5.80 20.38
CA LYS A 430 9.01 5.99 20.49
C LYS A 430 9.75 5.32 19.34
N PHE A 431 10.89 5.89 18.95
CA PHE A 431 11.77 5.26 17.97
C PHE A 431 12.22 3.88 18.43
N GLY A 432 12.22 2.93 17.50
CA GLY A 432 12.60 1.53 17.73
C GLY A 432 11.45 0.60 18.09
N GLU A 433 10.26 1.10 18.44
CA GLU A 433 9.08 0.25 18.64
C GLU A 433 8.63 -0.38 17.31
N GLY A 434 8.49 -1.70 17.27
CA GLY A 434 8.18 -2.45 16.05
C GLY A 434 9.32 -2.63 15.06
N TRP A 435 10.54 -2.26 15.45
CA TRP A 435 11.72 -2.36 14.60
C TRP A 435 12.43 -3.71 14.77
N VAL A 436 13.67 -3.81 14.28
CA VAL A 436 14.49 -5.03 14.34
C VAL A 436 14.61 -5.55 15.77
N GLY A 437 14.20 -6.80 15.97
CA GLY A 437 14.21 -7.48 17.28
C GLY A 437 12.95 -7.24 18.13
N ASP A 438 11.95 -6.52 17.61
CA ASP A 438 10.70 -6.20 18.30
C ASP A 438 9.47 -6.58 17.43
N PRO A 439 9.26 -7.88 17.15
CA PRO A 439 8.10 -8.33 16.38
C PRO A 439 6.81 -8.05 17.13
N ARG A 440 5.79 -7.51 16.44
CA ARG A 440 4.54 -7.06 17.07
C ARG A 440 3.34 -7.29 16.19
N THR A 441 2.21 -7.53 16.86
CA THR A 441 0.89 -7.34 16.26
C THR A 441 0.41 -5.93 16.54
N TRP A 442 0.06 -5.22 15.49
CA TRP A 442 -0.45 -3.86 15.52
C TRP A 442 -1.97 -3.87 15.40
N GLU A 443 -2.62 -2.96 16.14
CA GLU A 443 -4.02 -2.58 15.94
C GLU A 443 -4.07 -1.06 15.85
N LEU A 444 -4.15 -0.56 14.62
CA LEU A 444 -4.00 0.86 14.32
C LEU A 444 -5.38 1.47 14.02
N ASP A 445 -5.72 2.58 14.66
CA ASP A 445 -6.88 3.42 14.32
C ASP A 445 -6.52 4.36 13.16
N VAL A 446 -6.26 3.71 12.02
CA VAL A 446 -5.75 4.33 10.79
C VAL A 446 -6.72 5.40 10.27
N GLY A 447 -8.02 5.13 10.32
CA GLY A 447 -9.04 6.07 9.88
C GLY A 447 -9.03 7.35 10.71
N ARG A 448 -9.04 7.24 12.05
CA ARG A 448 -9.06 8.41 12.92
C ARG A 448 -7.77 9.23 12.82
N LEU A 449 -6.61 8.58 12.69
CA LEU A 449 -5.34 9.26 12.49
C LEU A 449 -5.34 10.02 11.16
N SER A 450 -5.60 9.31 10.06
CA SER A 450 -5.60 9.89 8.71
C SER A 450 -6.62 11.03 8.54
N GLN A 451 -7.71 11.06 9.30
CA GLN A 451 -8.64 12.21 9.36
C GLN A 451 -8.03 13.46 10.02
N SER A 452 -7.16 13.26 11.01
CA SER A 452 -6.54 14.31 11.82
C SER A 452 -5.34 14.95 11.11
N LEU A 453 -4.74 14.22 10.16
CA LEU A 453 -3.60 14.65 9.37
C LEU A 453 -3.98 15.75 8.34
N TYR A 454 -3.01 16.61 8.06
CA TYR A 454 -3.14 17.70 7.09
C TYR A 454 -2.95 17.17 5.67
N PHE A 455 -3.88 17.50 4.79
CA PHE A 455 -3.74 17.39 3.34
C PHE A 455 -4.24 18.70 2.72
N TYR A 456 -3.52 19.21 1.73
CA TYR A 456 -3.82 20.44 1.05
C TYR A 456 -5.16 20.35 0.33
N GLN A 457 -5.91 21.44 0.44
CA GLN A 457 -7.18 21.65 -0.22
C GLN A 457 -7.36 23.14 -0.49
N ASP A 458 -7.88 23.49 -1.66
CA ASP A 458 -8.08 24.88 -2.08
C ASP A 458 -9.07 25.59 -1.12
N PRO A 459 -8.75 26.80 -0.64
CA PRO A 459 -9.63 27.54 0.25
C PRO A 459 -11.04 27.75 -0.31
N GLY A 460 -12.05 27.53 0.53
CA GLY A 460 -13.46 27.70 0.15
C GLY A 460 -14.10 26.51 -0.58
N THR A 461 -13.36 25.43 -0.80
CA THR A 461 -13.89 24.22 -1.45
C THR A 461 -14.49 23.22 -0.45
N PRO A 462 -15.45 22.36 -0.86
CA PRO A 462 -16.06 21.37 0.03
C PRO A 462 -15.06 20.28 0.45
N PRO A 463 -14.99 19.87 1.73
CA PRO A 463 -14.01 18.90 2.20
C PRO A 463 -13.97 17.60 1.37
N ALA A 464 -12.78 17.16 0.98
CA ALA A 464 -12.60 15.90 0.29
C ALA A 464 -13.05 14.71 1.16
N ARG A 465 -13.66 13.70 0.54
CA ARG A 465 -13.86 12.39 1.16
C ARG A 465 -12.56 11.60 1.06
N ARG A 466 -12.03 11.16 2.21
CA ARG A 466 -10.74 10.45 2.29
C ARG A 466 -10.96 8.95 2.17
N GLN A 467 -11.12 8.48 0.94
CA GLN A 467 -11.27 7.07 0.60
C GLN A 467 -9.90 6.49 0.23
N TRP A 468 -9.41 5.53 1.00
CA TRP A 468 -8.06 4.98 0.81
C TRP A 468 -8.14 3.74 -0.04
N THR A 469 -7.73 3.87 -1.30
CA THR A 469 -7.82 2.78 -2.29
C THR A 469 -6.64 1.83 -2.22
N SER A 470 -5.60 2.16 -1.46
CA SER A 470 -4.43 1.31 -1.24
C SER A 470 -3.95 1.44 0.21
N ILE A 471 -3.65 0.32 0.85
CA ILE A 471 -3.20 0.22 2.26
C ILE A 471 -2.08 -0.81 2.31
N ASP A 472 -0.89 -0.33 2.67
CA ASP A 472 0.36 -0.95 2.28
C ASP A 472 1.36 -1.05 3.45
N LEU A 473 2.24 -2.04 3.33
CA LEU A 473 3.35 -2.28 4.24
C LEU A 473 4.61 -2.60 3.45
N GLY A 474 5.77 -2.09 3.87
CA GLY A 474 7.04 -2.49 3.30
C GLY A 474 8.07 -1.39 3.37
N THR A 475 8.97 -1.33 2.38
CA THR A 475 10.09 -0.41 2.46
C THR A 475 10.49 0.20 1.13
N GLU A 476 10.93 1.44 1.23
CA GLU A 476 11.71 2.16 0.23
C GLU A 476 13.15 2.31 0.74
N ILE A 477 14.12 1.73 0.04
CA ILE A 477 15.53 1.99 0.30
C ILE A 477 15.92 3.19 -0.57
N TYR A 478 16.11 4.36 0.05
CA TYR A 478 16.31 5.61 -0.68
C TYR A 478 17.80 5.87 -0.99
N LYS A 479 18.20 5.65 -2.25
CA LYS A 479 19.55 5.98 -2.78
C LYS A 479 20.68 5.49 -1.87
N ASP A 480 20.62 4.22 -1.53
CA ASP A 480 21.58 3.53 -0.69
C ASP A 480 21.92 2.16 -1.30
N PRO A 481 23.09 2.01 -1.94
CA PRO A 481 23.49 0.73 -2.53
C PRO A 481 23.90 -0.29 -1.46
N ASP A 482 23.89 -1.56 -1.83
CA ASP A 482 24.34 -2.69 -1.01
C ASP A 482 23.61 -2.84 0.33
N GLN A 483 22.38 -2.35 0.41
CA GLN A 483 21.52 -2.54 1.58
C GLN A 483 20.62 -3.75 1.40
N VAL A 484 20.25 -4.36 2.53
CA VAL A 484 19.30 -5.48 2.58
C VAL A 484 18.22 -5.18 3.61
N ALA A 485 16.97 -5.18 3.16
CA ALA A 485 15.80 -5.21 4.01
C ALA A 485 15.18 -6.61 3.96
N GLU A 486 14.71 -7.07 5.11
CA GLU A 486 14.10 -8.40 5.26
C GLU A 486 13.03 -8.33 6.35
N TRP A 487 11.83 -8.83 6.07
CA TRP A 487 10.73 -8.78 7.04
C TRP A 487 9.65 -9.83 6.73
N THR A 488 8.80 -10.10 7.71
CA THR A 488 7.61 -10.93 7.53
C THR A 488 6.35 -10.19 7.92
N VAL A 489 5.25 -10.44 7.18
CA VAL A 489 3.90 -9.96 7.51
C VAL A 489 2.93 -11.13 7.54
N THR A 490 2.00 -11.12 8.49
CA THR A 490 0.91 -12.08 8.62
C THR A 490 -0.29 -11.43 9.33
N ASP A 491 -1.43 -12.12 9.40
CA ASP A 491 -2.65 -11.66 10.07
C ASP A 491 -3.19 -10.30 9.61
N PHE A 492 -2.95 -9.90 8.35
CA PHE A 492 -3.40 -8.60 7.83
C PHE A 492 -4.92 -8.57 7.65
N ASP A 493 -5.58 -7.61 8.29
CA ASP A 493 -7.00 -7.32 8.13
C ASP A 493 -7.28 -5.81 8.21
N ILE A 494 -8.35 -5.38 7.54
CA ILE A 494 -8.86 -3.99 7.56
C ILE A 494 -10.29 -4.04 8.07
N HIS A 495 -10.57 -3.38 9.19
CA HIS A 495 -11.87 -3.38 9.83
C HIS A 495 -12.60 -2.06 9.57
N VAL A 496 -13.79 -2.15 8.98
CA VAL A 496 -14.70 -1.00 8.74
C VAL A 496 -16.02 -1.21 9.50
N PRO A 497 -16.72 -0.15 9.92
CA PRO A 497 -18.04 -0.27 10.51
C PRO A 497 -19.00 -0.98 9.58
N LYS A 498 -19.78 -1.92 10.13
CA LYS A 498 -20.87 -2.57 9.43
C LYS A 498 -21.95 -1.52 9.16
N GLN A 499 -22.20 -1.26 7.88
CA GLN A 499 -23.32 -0.41 7.49
C GLN A 499 -24.62 -1.06 7.96
N ARG A 500 -25.38 -0.35 8.80
CA ARG A 500 -26.73 -0.78 9.16
C ARG A 500 -27.60 -0.59 7.92
N ARG A 501 -28.18 -1.68 7.43
CA ARG A 501 -29.24 -1.58 6.41
C ARG A 501 -30.36 -0.73 6.99
N HIS A 502 -30.63 0.42 6.38
CA HIS A 502 -31.80 1.24 6.66
C HIS A 502 -33.03 0.65 5.99
#